data_AF-A0A6H5JDF1-F1
#
_entry.id   AF-A0A6H5JDF1-F1
#
_cell.length_a   1.000
_cell.length_b   1.000
_cell.length_c   1.000
_cell.angle_alpha   90.00
_cell.angle_beta   90.00
_cell.angle_gamma   90.00
#
_symmetry.space_group_name_H-M   'P 1'
#
loop_
_entity.id
_entity.type
_entity.pdbx_description
1 polymer ?
#
loop_
_entity_poly.entity_id
_entity_poly.type
_entity_poly.pdbx_seq_one_letter_code
_entity_poly.pdbx_strand_id
1 'polypeptide(L)'
;MKARLLAAAADEFHAESIELLDGVVSDVAKTISAAAEMNDVRADTSTEDSCLSNFQLAHTVQVAMTLIQLYTQQADGFDRKDALAIAAEVGRRTVQTVQQWERDFIAHGRIKKPDTGRFKRRFLLELDEGVFKLAKGWVLENCGILSGQANKTAEDFRKWVNSTIMPMLEEQEKDGINAFHGLRVKLVEVKENEPPKRQISLSTATEWLKKMGCEYHDGKKGLYFDGHDDKKTLEYRHDEFLPALFDTRDYMEVWIPMGKDEAIVWGVDVETVEETERLPDGGVWVCVDDLESALADLPEDLQARVQSKKTYPDGRRAMLLYQDESIFRGQGIMVSRAIIHNVGFFSASRAQIQDAERNRRKRCAASAAAKRRGENVKVEKFRPIDMLHEDEHGQYWSYHLFEYDKDKEGYWTRLRMLDHMSDVLDMFTFLYPEHKPVGLFDWWSCHDCMEVGAPSVKRMNLGVGGVRNGEELAPMDPVTILEDTPNLPAGTVQHLVFRRGDDPPFHSPHLKPAQYVGKLKGMRQILWERGLLVKGMSKTGGSGEKQDLSKSMEHVLGEQKDFKEVDSSLVLLMQRHAGACLMLPKYHCECNPIELVWGRVKDWTRKDC
;
A
#
# COMPACT_ATOMS: atom_id res chain seq x y z
N MET A 1 -7.84 -16.33 -41.57
CA MET A 1 -8.92 -15.63 -42.31
C MET A 1 -9.11 -16.23 -43.70
N LYS A 2 -8.08 -16.21 -44.56
CA LYS A 2 -8.07 -16.89 -45.89
C LYS A 2 -8.59 -18.34 -45.84
N ALA A 3 -8.10 -19.16 -44.92
CA ALA A 3 -8.57 -20.54 -44.74
C ALA A 3 -10.05 -20.68 -44.30
N ARG A 4 -10.60 -19.69 -43.60
CA ARG A 4 -12.03 -19.69 -43.20
C ARG A 4 -12.94 -19.22 -44.34
N LEU A 5 -12.47 -18.28 -45.17
CA LEU A 5 -13.18 -17.80 -46.37
C LEU A 5 -13.21 -18.87 -47.46
N LEU A 6 -12.10 -19.57 -47.68
CA LEU A 6 -12.03 -20.69 -48.61
C LEU A 6 -12.89 -21.88 -48.13
N ALA A 7 -12.96 -22.12 -46.82
CA ALA A 7 -13.84 -23.15 -46.26
C ALA A 7 -15.33 -22.80 -46.42
N ALA A 8 -15.73 -21.54 -46.23
CA ALA A 8 -17.10 -21.10 -46.45
C ALA A 8 -17.50 -21.09 -47.94
N ALA A 9 -16.55 -20.84 -48.85
CA ALA A 9 -16.78 -20.87 -50.29
C ALA A 9 -16.79 -22.31 -50.88
N ALA A 10 -16.12 -23.26 -50.22
CA ALA A 10 -16.02 -24.65 -50.68
C ALA A 10 -17.31 -25.45 -50.54
N ASP A 11 -18.23 -25.05 -49.65
CA ASP A 11 -19.47 -25.78 -49.39
C ASP A 11 -20.61 -25.42 -50.36
N GLU A 12 -20.52 -24.33 -51.14
CA GLU A 12 -21.64 -23.86 -52.00
C GLU A 12 -21.28 -23.31 -53.41
N PHE A 13 -20.01 -23.23 -53.84
CA PHE A 13 -19.64 -22.50 -55.09
C PHE A 13 -18.79 -23.29 -56.12
N HIS A 14 -18.89 -22.88 -57.40
CA HIS A 14 -18.12 -23.44 -58.53
C HIS A 14 -16.63 -23.04 -58.50
N ALA A 15 -15.76 -23.88 -59.09
CA ALA A 15 -14.31 -23.75 -59.05
C ALA A 15 -13.77 -22.41 -59.60
N GLU A 16 -14.40 -21.83 -60.63
CA GLU A 16 -14.01 -20.53 -61.20
C GLU A 16 -14.27 -19.37 -60.21
N SER A 17 -15.28 -19.49 -59.35
CA SER A 17 -15.60 -18.48 -58.32
C SER A 17 -14.55 -18.47 -57.19
N ILE A 18 -13.94 -19.63 -56.91
CA ILE A 18 -12.89 -19.80 -55.90
C ILE A 18 -11.56 -19.17 -56.37
N GLU A 19 -11.22 -19.28 -57.66
CA GLU A 19 -10.04 -18.62 -58.25
C GLU A 19 -10.16 -17.08 -58.21
N LEU A 20 -11.35 -16.55 -58.53
CA LEU A 20 -11.61 -15.11 -58.46
C LEU A 20 -11.52 -14.59 -57.01
N LEU A 21 -12.05 -15.34 -56.05
CA LEU A 21 -11.93 -15.07 -54.61
C LEU A 21 -10.47 -15.11 -54.13
N ASP A 22 -9.65 -16.04 -54.64
CA ASP A 22 -8.23 -16.11 -54.25
C ASP A 22 -7.42 -14.92 -54.78
N GLY A 23 -7.73 -14.46 -56.00
CA GLY A 23 -7.19 -13.21 -56.57
C GLY A 23 -7.53 -11.98 -55.73
N VAL A 24 -8.80 -11.80 -55.36
CA VAL A 24 -9.25 -10.69 -54.53
C VAL A 24 -8.62 -10.74 -53.13
N VAL A 25 -8.53 -11.92 -52.51
CA VAL A 25 -7.88 -12.09 -51.20
C VAL A 25 -6.38 -11.80 -51.27
N SER A 26 -5.72 -12.14 -52.38
CA SER A 26 -4.29 -11.83 -52.62
C SER A 26 -4.04 -10.33 -52.76
N ASP A 27 -4.88 -9.60 -53.50
CA ASP A 27 -4.71 -8.14 -53.68
C ASP A 27 -5.07 -7.35 -52.40
N VAL A 28 -6.05 -7.83 -51.64
CA VAL A 28 -6.31 -7.32 -50.28
C VAL A 28 -5.09 -7.54 -49.36
N ALA A 29 -4.45 -8.71 -49.42
CA ALA A 29 -3.25 -9.00 -48.62
C ALA A 29 -2.05 -8.10 -48.99
N LYS A 30 -1.82 -7.83 -50.28
CA LYS A 30 -0.77 -6.89 -50.74
C LYS A 30 -1.02 -5.46 -50.27
N THR A 31 -2.27 -5.03 -50.30
CA THR A 31 -2.67 -3.69 -49.85
C THR A 31 -2.51 -3.53 -48.32
N ILE A 32 -2.77 -4.60 -47.56
CA ILE A 32 -2.51 -4.65 -46.10
C ILE A 32 -1.01 -4.54 -45.80
N SER A 33 -0.14 -5.24 -46.53
CA SER A 33 1.31 -5.15 -46.35
C SER A 33 1.85 -3.76 -46.69
N ALA A 34 1.38 -3.13 -47.77
CA ALA A 34 1.77 -1.76 -48.13
C ALA A 34 1.30 -0.71 -47.09
N ALA A 35 0.12 -0.91 -46.49
CA ALA A 35 -0.39 -0.05 -45.43
C ALA A 35 0.36 -0.23 -44.08
N ALA A 36 0.90 -1.42 -43.83
CA ALA A 36 1.76 -1.69 -42.66
C ALA A 36 3.12 -0.99 -42.79
N GLU A 37 3.69 -0.92 -44.00
CA GLU A 37 4.94 -0.19 -44.27
C GLU A 37 4.80 1.34 -44.15
N MET A 38 3.61 1.90 -44.40
CA MET A 38 3.36 3.35 -44.23
C MET A 38 3.15 3.79 -42.77
N ASN A 39 2.96 2.85 -41.83
CA ASN A 39 2.67 3.16 -40.42
C ASN A 39 3.92 3.22 -39.51
N ASP A 40 5.12 3.02 -40.07
CA ASP A 40 6.38 3.06 -39.31
C ASP A 40 6.87 4.49 -38.97
N VAL A 41 6.00 5.51 -39.10
CA VAL A 41 6.36 6.92 -38.86
C VAL A 41 5.67 7.54 -37.63
N ARG A 42 4.72 6.88 -36.96
CA ARG A 42 4.17 7.39 -35.67
C ARG A 42 3.77 6.27 -34.71
N ALA A 43 4.76 5.70 -34.04
CA ALA A 43 4.56 5.01 -32.78
C ALA A 43 4.86 5.98 -31.62
N ASP A 44 3.82 6.46 -30.95
CA ASP A 44 3.91 6.94 -29.57
C ASP A 44 2.82 6.24 -28.74
N THR A 45 3.24 5.82 -27.56
CA THR A 45 2.67 4.78 -26.71
C THR A 45 1.73 5.38 -25.67
N SER A 46 0.41 5.10 -25.76
CA SER A 46 -0.49 4.91 -24.60
C SER A 46 -1.95 4.86 -25.06
N THR A 47 -2.55 3.67 -25.08
CA THR A 47 -3.99 3.32 -24.97
C THR A 47 -4.27 2.03 -25.75
N GLU A 48 -4.19 0.90 -25.05
CA GLU A 48 -4.81 -0.34 -25.53
C GLU A 48 -6.34 -0.16 -25.51
N ASP A 49 -6.94 0.08 -26.68
CA ASP A 49 -8.25 -0.47 -27.13
C ASP A 49 -8.99 0.35 -28.21
N SER A 50 -8.48 1.47 -28.72
CA SER A 50 -9.29 2.34 -29.62
C SER A 50 -8.90 2.41 -31.10
N CYS A 51 -7.76 1.85 -31.52
CA CYS A 51 -7.30 1.98 -32.92
C CYS A 51 -7.83 0.88 -33.86
N LEU A 52 -8.30 -0.25 -33.32
CA LEU A 52 -8.82 -1.37 -34.14
C LEU A 52 -10.20 -1.09 -34.78
N SER A 53 -11.04 -0.23 -34.19
CA SER A 53 -12.43 -0.09 -34.63
C SER A 53 -12.62 0.72 -35.91
N ASN A 54 -11.81 1.76 -36.14
CA ASN A 54 -11.91 2.60 -37.34
C ASN A 54 -11.27 1.93 -38.56
N PHE A 55 -10.18 1.19 -38.35
CA PHE A 55 -9.49 0.44 -39.40
C PHE A 55 -10.33 -0.76 -39.88
N GLN A 56 -10.94 -1.51 -38.95
CA GLN A 56 -11.85 -2.61 -39.30
C GLN A 56 -13.10 -2.13 -40.05
N LEU A 57 -13.63 -0.95 -39.72
CA LEU A 57 -14.80 -0.38 -40.39
C LEU A 57 -14.45 0.11 -41.81
N ALA A 58 -13.32 0.80 -41.99
CA ALA A 58 -12.84 1.22 -43.30
C ALA A 58 -12.55 0.01 -44.20
N HIS A 59 -11.89 -1.01 -43.65
CA HIS A 59 -11.57 -2.26 -44.35
C HIS A 59 -12.82 -3.05 -44.76
N THR A 60 -13.81 -3.13 -43.87
CA THR A 60 -15.12 -3.75 -44.15
C THR A 60 -15.85 -3.05 -45.28
N VAL A 61 -15.85 -1.72 -45.27
CA VAL A 61 -16.46 -0.89 -46.32
C VAL A 61 -15.73 -1.07 -47.64
N GLN A 62 -14.40 -1.14 -47.64
CA GLN A 62 -13.59 -1.40 -48.83
C GLN A 62 -13.95 -2.75 -49.48
N VAL A 63 -13.99 -3.83 -48.69
CA VAL A 63 -14.31 -5.18 -49.17
C VAL A 63 -15.75 -5.26 -49.68
N ALA A 64 -16.72 -4.65 -48.98
CA ALA A 64 -18.10 -4.58 -49.44
C ALA A 64 -18.24 -3.83 -50.78
N MET A 65 -17.48 -2.74 -50.97
CA MET A 65 -17.51 -1.95 -52.21
C MET A 65 -16.86 -2.66 -53.39
N THR A 66 -15.76 -3.37 -53.18
CA THR A 66 -15.12 -4.18 -54.21
C THR A 66 -16.03 -5.33 -54.66
N LEU A 67 -16.72 -5.99 -53.74
CA LEU A 67 -17.68 -7.07 -54.06
C LEU A 67 -18.93 -6.55 -54.80
N ILE A 68 -19.43 -5.37 -54.44
CA ILE A 68 -20.55 -4.71 -55.14
C ILE A 68 -20.13 -4.26 -56.55
N GLN A 69 -18.92 -3.73 -56.73
CA GLN A 69 -18.39 -3.36 -58.04
C GLN A 69 -18.19 -4.57 -58.97
N LEU A 70 -17.69 -5.71 -58.43
CA LEU A 70 -17.52 -6.94 -59.19
C LEU A 70 -18.87 -7.51 -59.68
N TYR A 71 -19.94 -7.41 -58.88
CA TYR A 71 -21.29 -7.80 -59.29
C TYR A 71 -21.86 -6.89 -60.41
N THR A 72 -21.59 -5.58 -60.37
CA THR A 72 -22.08 -4.65 -61.41
C THR A 72 -21.41 -4.80 -62.78
N GLN A 73 -20.29 -5.55 -62.89
CA GLN A 73 -19.55 -5.72 -64.14
C GLN A 73 -19.87 -7.03 -64.90
N GLN A 74 -20.98 -7.72 -64.57
CA GLN A 74 -21.46 -8.93 -65.25
C GLN A 74 -20.42 -10.06 -65.35
N ALA A 75 -20.03 -10.62 -64.21
CA ALA A 75 -19.52 -11.99 -64.18
C ALA A 75 -20.72 -12.95 -64.10
N ASP A 76 -20.87 -13.84 -65.09
CA ASP A 76 -21.97 -14.81 -65.14
C ASP A 76 -21.99 -15.67 -63.86
N GLY A 77 -23.13 -15.67 -63.16
CA GLY A 77 -23.43 -16.61 -62.07
C GLY A 77 -23.27 -16.11 -60.62
N PHE A 78 -22.83 -14.87 -60.38
CA PHE A 78 -22.76 -14.31 -59.02
C PHE A 78 -23.97 -13.40 -58.78
N ASP A 79 -24.92 -13.73 -57.88
CA ASP A 79 -26.14 -12.92 -57.64
C ASP A 79 -25.92 -11.89 -56.51
N ARG A 80 -26.66 -10.77 -56.57
CA ARG A 80 -26.61 -9.65 -55.61
C ARG A 80 -26.81 -10.11 -54.17
N LYS A 81 -27.65 -11.12 -53.98
CA LYS A 81 -27.98 -11.68 -52.67
C LYS A 81 -26.75 -12.29 -52.00
N ASP A 82 -25.90 -12.96 -52.76
CA ASP A 82 -24.71 -13.67 -52.26
C ASP A 82 -23.59 -12.67 -51.95
N ALA A 83 -23.41 -11.67 -52.82
CA ALA A 83 -22.49 -10.56 -52.58
C ALA A 83 -22.80 -9.81 -51.26
N LEU A 84 -24.08 -9.57 -50.98
CA LEU A 84 -24.54 -8.90 -49.75
C LEU A 84 -24.35 -9.76 -48.51
N ALA A 85 -24.57 -11.07 -48.60
CA ALA A 85 -24.37 -12.00 -47.50
C ALA A 85 -22.89 -12.10 -47.12
N ILE A 86 -22.00 -12.26 -48.11
CA ILE A 86 -20.55 -12.33 -47.89
C ILE A 86 -20.03 -11.02 -47.30
N ALA A 87 -20.47 -9.87 -47.82
CA ALA A 87 -20.07 -8.57 -47.29
C ALA A 87 -20.55 -8.35 -45.84
N ALA A 88 -21.74 -8.83 -45.49
CA ALA A 88 -22.28 -8.78 -44.13
C ALA A 88 -21.48 -9.66 -43.15
N GLU A 89 -21.12 -10.88 -43.59
CA GLU A 89 -20.30 -11.84 -42.85
C GLU A 89 -18.89 -11.27 -42.57
N VAL A 90 -18.19 -10.85 -43.63
CA VAL A 90 -16.82 -10.29 -43.55
C VAL A 90 -16.80 -9.03 -42.68
N GLY A 91 -17.83 -8.20 -42.82
CA GLY A 91 -17.95 -6.96 -42.08
C GLY A 91 -18.44 -7.10 -40.64
N ARG A 92 -18.90 -8.29 -40.24
CA ARG A 92 -19.69 -8.51 -39.01
C ARG A 92 -20.79 -7.46 -38.86
N ARG A 93 -21.59 -7.28 -39.91
CA ARG A 93 -22.75 -6.37 -39.96
C ARG A 93 -23.97 -7.13 -40.44
N THR A 94 -25.15 -6.56 -40.23
CA THR A 94 -26.38 -7.15 -40.78
C THR A 94 -26.47 -6.87 -42.29
N VAL A 95 -27.07 -7.80 -43.04
CA VAL A 95 -27.30 -7.66 -44.49
C VAL A 95 -28.06 -6.37 -44.82
N GLN A 96 -29.01 -5.96 -43.98
CA GLN A 96 -29.74 -4.68 -44.11
C GLN A 96 -28.82 -3.45 -44.02
N THR A 97 -27.79 -3.49 -43.17
CA THR A 97 -26.83 -2.38 -43.04
C THR A 97 -26.00 -2.25 -44.33
N VAL A 98 -25.56 -3.38 -44.87
CA VAL A 98 -24.76 -3.43 -46.11
C VAL A 98 -25.61 -2.99 -47.32
N GLN A 99 -26.87 -3.41 -47.39
CA GLN A 99 -27.83 -2.94 -48.40
C GLN A 99 -28.06 -1.43 -48.35
N GLN A 100 -28.09 -0.82 -47.15
CA GLN A 100 -28.22 0.63 -47.02
C GLN A 100 -26.97 1.34 -47.55
N TRP A 101 -25.78 0.82 -47.23
CA TRP A 101 -24.52 1.37 -47.74
C TRP A 101 -24.39 1.26 -49.25
N GLU A 102 -24.82 0.13 -49.84
CA GLU A 102 -24.91 -0.06 -51.28
C GLU A 102 -25.81 1.02 -51.93
N ARG A 103 -27.01 1.23 -51.39
CA ARG A 103 -27.94 2.27 -51.89
C ARG A 103 -27.35 3.68 -51.79
N ASP A 104 -26.74 4.01 -50.65
CA ASP A 104 -26.14 5.33 -50.42
C ASP A 104 -24.95 5.56 -51.38
N PHE A 105 -24.14 4.53 -51.62
CA PHE A 105 -23.03 4.57 -52.56
C PHE A 105 -23.49 4.72 -54.01
N ILE A 106 -24.49 3.95 -54.45
CA ILE A 106 -25.07 4.07 -55.80
C ILE A 106 -25.66 5.47 -56.01
N ALA A 107 -26.36 6.00 -55.01
CA ALA A 107 -27.02 7.29 -55.12
C ALA A 107 -26.05 8.48 -55.08
N HIS A 108 -24.94 8.37 -54.34
CA HIS A 108 -24.12 9.55 -53.97
C HIS A 108 -22.61 9.38 -54.20
N GLY A 109 -22.15 8.23 -54.70
CA GLY A 109 -20.72 7.91 -54.89
C GLY A 109 -19.92 7.79 -53.60
N ARG A 110 -20.59 7.82 -52.44
CA ARG A 110 -19.99 7.73 -51.11
C ARG A 110 -20.99 7.16 -50.12
N ILE A 111 -20.51 6.37 -49.16
CA ILE A 111 -21.34 5.89 -48.06
C ILE A 111 -21.43 7.01 -47.02
N LYS A 112 -22.65 7.38 -46.64
CA LYS A 112 -22.86 8.33 -45.54
C LYS A 112 -22.41 7.64 -44.26
N LYS A 113 -21.36 8.17 -43.61
CA LYS A 113 -20.96 7.71 -42.28
C LYS A 113 -22.21 7.79 -41.40
N PRO A 114 -22.58 6.74 -40.63
CA PRO A 114 -23.67 6.88 -39.68
C PRO A 114 -23.28 8.05 -38.78
N ASP A 115 -24.19 9.00 -38.59
CA ASP A 115 -24.04 9.98 -37.52
C ASP A 115 -24.04 9.17 -36.22
N THR A 116 -22.87 8.79 -35.74
CA THR A 116 -22.72 8.15 -34.44
C THR A 116 -22.90 9.22 -33.37
N GLY A 117 -24.11 9.77 -33.26
CA GLY A 117 -24.65 10.03 -31.95
C GLY A 117 -24.62 8.70 -31.23
N ARG A 118 -23.93 8.62 -30.09
CA ARG A 118 -24.02 7.46 -29.18
C ARG A 118 -25.50 7.16 -29.03
N PHE A 119 -25.98 6.03 -29.54
CA PHE A 119 -27.32 5.56 -29.20
C PHE A 119 -27.36 5.54 -27.67
N LYS A 120 -28.15 6.45 -27.07
CA LYS A 120 -28.38 6.47 -25.63
C LYS A 120 -29.20 5.22 -25.34
N ARG A 121 -28.53 4.07 -25.20
CA ARG A 121 -29.18 2.81 -24.85
C ARG A 121 -29.82 3.03 -23.49
N ARG A 122 -31.15 2.86 -23.39
CA ARG A 122 -31.85 2.91 -22.11
C ARG A 122 -31.35 1.75 -21.26
N PHE A 123 -31.02 2.03 -20.01
CA PHE A 123 -30.53 1.01 -19.09
C PHE A 123 -31.70 0.15 -18.60
N LEU A 124 -31.46 -1.10 -18.20
CA LEU A 124 -32.53 -1.98 -17.69
C LEU A 124 -33.32 -1.35 -16.53
N LEU A 125 -32.64 -0.62 -15.64
CA LEU A 125 -33.27 0.15 -14.56
C LEU A 125 -34.24 1.25 -15.03
N GLU A 126 -34.19 1.65 -16.30
CA GLU A 126 -35.12 2.60 -16.92
C GLU A 126 -36.22 1.91 -17.73
N LEU A 127 -36.13 0.59 -17.90
CA LEU A 127 -37.02 -0.23 -18.73
C LEU A 127 -37.89 -1.18 -17.88
N ASP A 128 -37.40 -1.60 -16.71
CA ASP A 128 -38.10 -2.49 -15.78
C ASP A 128 -38.21 -1.87 -14.38
N GLU A 129 -39.42 -1.45 -14.02
CA GLU A 129 -39.72 -0.82 -12.73
C GLU A 129 -39.59 -1.80 -11.55
N GLY A 130 -39.79 -3.10 -11.78
CA GLY A 130 -39.65 -4.15 -10.77
C GLY A 130 -38.19 -4.37 -10.39
N VAL A 131 -37.31 -4.50 -11.39
CA VAL A 131 -35.86 -4.60 -11.18
C VAL A 131 -35.32 -3.33 -10.51
N PHE A 132 -35.82 -2.16 -10.90
CA PHE A 132 -35.45 -0.90 -10.24
C PHE A 132 -35.86 -0.88 -8.76
N LYS A 133 -37.08 -1.31 -8.42
CA LYS A 133 -37.53 -1.39 -7.02
C LYS A 133 -36.70 -2.35 -6.19
N LEU A 134 -36.36 -3.52 -6.72
CA LEU A 134 -35.50 -4.49 -6.04
C LEU A 134 -34.09 -3.95 -5.80
N ALA A 135 -33.47 -3.38 -6.84
CA ALA A 135 -32.14 -2.78 -6.72
C ALA A 135 -32.13 -1.61 -5.73
N LYS A 136 -33.16 -0.75 -5.77
CA LYS A 136 -33.30 0.36 -4.84
C LYS A 136 -33.58 -0.10 -3.41
N GLY A 137 -34.35 -1.16 -3.22
CA GLY A 137 -34.58 -1.78 -1.91
C GLY A 137 -33.27 -2.27 -1.29
N TRP A 138 -32.45 -2.97 -2.07
CA TRP A 138 -31.12 -3.38 -1.62
C TRP A 138 -30.26 -2.19 -1.20
N VAL A 139 -30.25 -1.10 -1.98
CA VAL A 139 -29.50 0.12 -1.64
C VAL A 139 -30.00 0.74 -0.34
N LEU A 140 -31.31 0.82 -0.13
CA LEU A 140 -31.88 1.39 1.10
C LEU A 140 -31.54 0.55 2.34
N GLU A 141 -31.49 -0.77 2.21
CA GLU A 141 -31.14 -1.68 3.31
C GLU A 141 -29.63 -1.70 3.62
N ASN A 142 -28.78 -1.46 2.61
CA ASN A 142 -27.34 -1.74 2.70
C ASN A 142 -26.42 -0.50 2.57
N CYS A 143 -26.97 0.67 2.21
CA CYS A 143 -26.22 1.89 1.94
C CYS A 143 -26.75 3.13 2.69
N GLY A 144 -27.37 2.95 3.86
CA GLY A 144 -27.85 4.04 4.73
C GLY A 144 -26.94 4.28 5.94
N ILE A 145 -27.09 5.45 6.58
CA ILE A 145 -26.50 5.76 7.90
C ILE A 145 -27.22 4.91 8.95
N LEU A 146 -26.95 3.61 8.96
CA LEU A 146 -27.32 2.74 10.07
C LEU A 146 -26.13 2.73 11.02
N SER A 147 -26.35 3.22 12.24
CA SER A 147 -25.32 3.32 13.27
C SER A 147 -24.60 1.98 13.46
N GLY A 148 -23.28 1.97 13.26
CA GLY A 148 -22.42 0.86 13.65
C GLY A 148 -22.15 -0.24 12.61
N GLN A 149 -22.58 -0.12 11.35
CA GLN A 149 -22.19 -1.06 10.29
C GLN A 149 -21.59 -0.35 9.08
N ALA A 150 -20.54 -0.95 8.50
CA ALA A 150 -19.91 -0.44 7.30
C ALA A 150 -20.86 -0.56 6.10
N ASN A 151 -20.99 0.51 5.31
CA ASN A 151 -21.75 0.51 4.07
C ASN A 151 -21.21 -0.55 3.11
N LYS A 152 -22.11 -1.27 2.43
CA LYS A 152 -21.72 -2.21 1.38
C LYS A 152 -21.14 -1.47 0.18
N THR A 153 -20.17 -2.11 -0.49
CA THR A 153 -19.44 -1.51 -1.62
C THR A 153 -20.16 -1.72 -2.96
N ALA A 154 -19.72 -1.01 -4.00
CA ALA A 154 -20.18 -1.26 -5.37
C ALA A 154 -19.87 -2.69 -5.86
N GLU A 155 -18.84 -3.33 -5.31
CA GLU A 155 -18.51 -4.73 -5.59
C GLU A 155 -19.50 -5.69 -4.92
N ASP A 156 -19.96 -5.38 -3.70
CA ASP A 156 -21.00 -6.15 -3.01
C ASP A 156 -22.35 -6.04 -3.75
N PHE A 157 -22.68 -4.83 -4.23
CA PHE A 157 -23.85 -4.63 -5.08
C PHE A 157 -23.75 -5.44 -6.38
N ARG A 158 -22.58 -5.45 -7.04
CA ARG A 158 -22.33 -6.26 -8.24
C ARG A 158 -22.56 -7.74 -7.98
N LYS A 159 -22.04 -8.27 -6.86
CA LYS A 159 -22.23 -9.67 -6.46
C LYS A 159 -23.71 -10.00 -6.28
N TRP A 160 -24.45 -9.15 -5.58
CA TRP A 160 -25.88 -9.32 -5.36
C TRP A 160 -26.68 -9.28 -6.68
N VAL A 161 -26.41 -8.33 -7.58
CA VAL A 161 -27.08 -8.28 -8.89
C VAL A 161 -26.82 -9.57 -9.67
N ASN A 162 -25.58 -10.05 -9.68
CA ASN A 162 -25.20 -11.28 -10.38
C ASN A 162 -25.81 -12.55 -9.77
N SER A 163 -26.07 -12.60 -8.46
CA SER A 163 -26.67 -13.75 -7.79
C SER A 163 -28.20 -13.76 -7.80
N THR A 164 -28.82 -12.58 -7.89
CA THR A 164 -30.26 -12.42 -7.65
C THR A 164 -30.97 -11.96 -8.92
N ILE A 165 -30.54 -10.84 -9.51
CA ILE A 165 -31.23 -10.22 -10.65
C ILE A 165 -30.91 -10.96 -11.96
N MET A 166 -29.64 -11.36 -12.17
CA MET A 166 -29.25 -12.03 -13.42
C MET A 166 -30.01 -13.35 -13.65
N PRO A 167 -30.14 -14.26 -12.67
CA PRO A 167 -30.93 -15.48 -12.83
C PRO A 167 -32.42 -15.22 -13.11
N MET A 168 -33.01 -14.20 -12.48
CA MET A 168 -34.41 -13.82 -12.73
C MET A 168 -34.63 -13.38 -14.19
N LEU A 169 -33.70 -12.61 -14.75
CA LEU A 169 -33.76 -12.18 -16.15
C LEU A 169 -33.53 -13.35 -17.12
N GLU A 170 -32.68 -14.32 -16.77
CA GLU A 170 -32.47 -15.54 -17.57
C GLU A 170 -33.73 -16.40 -17.62
N GLU A 171 -34.52 -16.44 -16.54
CA GLU A 171 -35.80 -17.14 -16.49
C GLU A 171 -36.85 -16.45 -17.37
N GLN A 172 -36.97 -15.12 -17.31
CA GLN A 172 -37.85 -14.33 -18.18
C GLN A 172 -37.52 -14.46 -19.68
N GLU A 173 -36.24 -14.67 -20.03
CA GLU A 173 -35.82 -14.94 -21.41
C GLU A 173 -36.35 -16.27 -21.94
N LYS A 174 -36.50 -17.28 -21.08
CA LYS A 174 -37.08 -18.59 -21.45
C LYS A 174 -38.57 -18.49 -21.76
N ASP A 175 -39.26 -17.53 -21.16
CA ASP A 175 -40.67 -17.21 -21.42
C ASP A 175 -40.86 -16.32 -22.68
N GLY A 176 -39.79 -16.10 -23.45
CA GLY A 176 -39.83 -15.37 -24.73
C GLY A 176 -39.73 -13.85 -24.61
N ILE A 177 -39.42 -13.32 -23.41
CA ILE A 177 -39.23 -11.88 -23.17
C ILE A 177 -37.76 -11.54 -23.42
N ASN A 178 -37.47 -10.50 -24.22
CA ASN A 178 -36.10 -10.03 -24.45
C ASN A 178 -35.56 -9.24 -23.24
N ALA A 179 -35.37 -9.92 -22.10
CA ALA A 179 -35.10 -9.34 -20.78
C ALA A 179 -33.71 -8.67 -20.66
N PHE A 180 -32.78 -8.95 -21.58
CA PHE A 180 -31.43 -8.39 -21.58
C PHE A 180 -31.25 -7.20 -22.53
N HIS A 181 -32.32 -6.75 -23.19
CA HIS A 181 -32.27 -5.63 -24.12
C HIS A 181 -31.75 -4.36 -23.42
N GLY A 182 -30.59 -3.84 -23.87
CA GLY A 182 -29.95 -2.64 -23.31
C GLY A 182 -28.94 -2.89 -22.18
N LEU A 183 -28.73 -4.15 -21.75
CA LEU A 183 -27.78 -4.51 -20.69
C LEU A 183 -26.36 -4.71 -21.24
N ARG A 184 -25.33 -4.19 -20.53
CA ARG A 184 -23.93 -4.49 -20.85
C ARG A 184 -23.49 -5.71 -20.04
N VAL A 185 -23.65 -6.89 -20.63
CA VAL A 185 -23.32 -8.17 -20.01
C VAL A 185 -21.97 -8.66 -20.50
N LYS A 186 -21.14 -9.16 -19.58
CA LYS A 186 -19.94 -9.93 -19.88
C LYS A 186 -20.29 -11.42 -19.77
N LEU A 187 -19.91 -12.20 -20.77
CA LEU A 187 -19.92 -13.67 -20.70
C LEU A 187 -18.65 -14.10 -19.96
N VAL A 188 -18.82 -14.84 -18.88
CA VAL A 188 -17.71 -15.42 -18.12
C VAL A 188 -17.70 -16.91 -18.39
N GLU A 189 -16.58 -17.42 -18.92
CA GLU A 189 -16.35 -18.85 -19.08
C GLU A 189 -16.32 -19.52 -17.71
N VAL A 190 -17.07 -20.60 -17.57
CA VAL A 190 -17.08 -21.47 -16.39
C VAL A 190 -16.35 -22.78 -16.75
N LYS A 191 -16.09 -23.65 -15.77
CA LYS A 191 -15.36 -24.93 -15.96
C LYS A 191 -15.86 -25.72 -17.18
N GLU A 192 -14.97 -26.52 -17.77
CA GLU A 192 -15.30 -27.45 -18.88
C GLU A 192 -16.61 -28.20 -18.58
N ASN A 193 -17.62 -27.99 -19.44
CA ASN A 193 -18.99 -28.53 -19.42
C ASN A 193 -20.12 -27.67 -18.81
N GLU A 194 -19.89 -26.41 -18.41
CA GLU A 194 -20.97 -25.48 -18.06
C GLU A 194 -21.18 -24.38 -19.13
N PRO A 195 -22.44 -24.00 -19.44
CA PRO A 195 -22.70 -22.88 -20.34
C PRO A 195 -22.19 -21.55 -19.74
N PRO A 196 -21.71 -20.60 -20.57
CA PRO A 196 -21.15 -19.35 -20.10
C PRO A 196 -22.20 -18.51 -19.34
N LYS A 197 -21.84 -18.04 -18.15
CA LYS A 197 -22.76 -17.24 -17.30
C LYS A 197 -22.70 -15.77 -17.65
N ARG A 198 -23.87 -15.13 -17.66
CA ARG A 198 -24.04 -13.69 -17.89
C ARG A 198 -23.81 -12.92 -16.59
N GLN A 199 -22.88 -11.96 -16.61
CA GLN A 199 -22.59 -11.10 -15.44
C GLN A 199 -22.48 -9.63 -15.82
N ILE A 200 -22.83 -8.73 -14.91
CA ILE A 200 -22.55 -7.30 -15.05
C ILE A 200 -21.13 -6.97 -14.59
N SER A 201 -20.51 -5.97 -15.24
CA SER A 201 -19.21 -5.46 -14.83
C SER A 201 -19.31 -4.54 -13.60
N LEU A 202 -18.20 -4.34 -12.89
CA LEU A 202 -18.15 -3.35 -11.80
C LEU A 202 -18.54 -1.95 -12.28
N SER A 203 -18.06 -1.54 -13.46
CA SER A 203 -18.45 -0.27 -14.09
C SER A 203 -19.97 -0.18 -14.32
N THR A 204 -20.62 -1.28 -14.70
CA THR A 204 -22.08 -1.32 -14.86
C THR A 204 -22.80 -1.17 -13.53
N ALA A 205 -22.37 -1.89 -12.49
CA ALA A 205 -22.91 -1.80 -11.14
C ALA A 205 -22.77 -0.38 -10.56
N THR A 206 -21.61 0.24 -10.76
CA THR A 206 -21.33 1.64 -10.43
C THR A 206 -22.31 2.60 -11.07
N GLU A 207 -22.54 2.50 -12.39
CA GLU A 207 -23.43 3.41 -13.10
C GLU A 207 -24.89 3.26 -12.63
N TRP A 208 -25.28 2.05 -12.22
CA TRP A 208 -26.59 1.77 -11.65
C TRP A 208 -26.79 2.44 -10.29
N LEU A 209 -25.79 2.35 -9.41
CA LEU A 209 -25.80 3.01 -8.11
C LEU A 209 -25.96 4.54 -8.26
N LYS A 210 -25.21 5.16 -9.19
CA LYS A 210 -25.36 6.60 -9.48
C LYS A 210 -26.79 6.99 -9.86
N LYS A 211 -27.45 6.18 -10.69
CA LYS A 211 -28.84 6.44 -11.12
C LYS A 211 -29.85 6.28 -9.99
N MET A 212 -29.55 5.46 -9.00
CA MET A 212 -30.38 5.32 -7.80
C MET A 212 -30.15 6.42 -6.77
N GLY A 213 -29.28 7.40 -7.08
CA GLY A 213 -28.99 8.55 -6.22
C GLY A 213 -27.77 8.35 -5.31
N CYS A 214 -26.98 7.30 -5.50
CA CYS A 214 -25.73 7.13 -4.75
C CYS A 214 -24.63 8.00 -5.36
N GLU A 215 -23.95 8.78 -4.52
CA GLU A 215 -22.79 9.56 -4.94
C GLU A 215 -21.49 8.82 -4.62
N TYR A 216 -20.48 9.03 -5.48
CA TYR A 216 -19.13 8.62 -5.14
C TYR A 216 -18.59 9.55 -4.07
N HIS A 217 -18.38 9.00 -2.89
CA HIS A 217 -17.48 9.62 -1.93
C HIS A 217 -16.14 8.92 -2.04
N ASP A 218 -15.08 9.70 -2.24
CA ASP A 218 -13.76 9.24 -1.82
C ASP A 218 -13.92 8.87 -0.35
N GLY A 219 -13.60 7.62 -0.01
CA GLY A 219 -13.46 7.21 1.38
C GLY A 219 -12.42 8.12 2.00
N LYS A 220 -12.83 9.25 2.57
CA LYS A 220 -11.96 10.04 3.43
C LYS A 220 -11.58 9.06 4.51
N LYS A 221 -10.29 8.72 4.59
CA LYS A 221 -9.72 7.99 5.72
C LYS A 221 -10.17 8.71 6.99
N GLY A 222 -11.28 8.24 7.56
CA GLY A 222 -11.71 8.61 8.89
C GLY A 222 -10.87 7.82 9.86
N LEU A 223 -10.75 8.34 11.08
CA LEU A 223 -9.96 7.76 12.17
C LEU A 223 -10.27 6.27 12.44
N TYR A 224 -11.46 5.82 12.02
CA TYR A 224 -12.01 4.47 12.22
C TYR A 224 -12.41 3.74 10.91
N PHE A 225 -12.01 4.25 9.74
CA PHE A 225 -12.57 3.77 8.46
C PHE A 225 -11.92 2.49 7.92
N ASP A 226 -10.79 2.03 8.45
CA ASP A 226 -10.19 0.75 8.08
C ASP A 226 -9.51 0.07 9.27
N GLY A 227 -9.60 -1.27 9.33
CA GLY A 227 -8.70 -2.11 10.12
C GLY A 227 -8.77 -2.07 11.65
N HIS A 228 -9.60 -1.23 12.27
CA HIS A 228 -9.79 -1.20 13.74
C HIS A 228 -10.20 -2.56 14.30
N ASP A 229 -11.13 -3.25 13.63
CA ASP A 229 -11.59 -4.59 14.02
C ASP A 229 -10.87 -5.71 13.24
N ASP A 230 -9.77 -5.39 12.54
CA ASP A 230 -8.97 -6.44 11.88
C ASP A 230 -8.37 -7.36 12.94
N LYS A 231 -8.54 -8.67 12.72
CA LYS A 231 -8.13 -9.69 13.69
C LYS A 231 -6.66 -9.55 14.10
N LYS A 232 -5.74 -9.28 13.15
CA LYS A 232 -4.31 -9.14 13.47
C LYS A 232 -4.03 -7.87 14.26
N THR A 233 -4.72 -6.77 13.94
CA THR A 233 -4.62 -5.52 14.68
C THR A 233 -5.08 -5.70 16.13
N LEU A 234 -6.22 -6.38 16.33
CA LEU A 234 -6.76 -6.66 17.66
C LEU A 234 -5.86 -7.61 18.46
N GLU A 235 -5.35 -8.67 17.84
CA GLU A 235 -4.38 -9.58 18.47
C GLU A 235 -3.13 -8.81 18.93
N TYR A 236 -2.52 -8.00 18.04
CA TYR A 236 -1.38 -7.16 18.42
C TYR A 236 -1.71 -6.20 19.57
N ARG A 237 -2.88 -5.54 19.52
CA ARG A 237 -3.32 -4.62 20.56
C ARG A 237 -3.46 -5.32 21.91
N HIS A 238 -4.15 -6.46 21.96
CA HIS A 238 -4.50 -7.15 23.20
C HIS A 238 -3.36 -8.00 23.77
N ASP A 239 -2.59 -8.65 22.91
CA ASP A 239 -1.61 -9.67 23.33
C ASP A 239 -0.19 -9.10 23.44
N GLU A 240 0.13 -8.01 22.73
CA GLU A 240 1.47 -7.42 22.73
C GLU A 240 1.50 -5.98 23.28
N PHE A 241 0.75 -5.06 22.67
CA PHE A 241 0.87 -3.63 22.97
C PHE A 241 0.33 -3.25 24.36
N LEU A 242 -0.92 -3.61 24.68
CA LEU A 242 -1.52 -3.26 25.97
C LEU A 242 -0.76 -3.88 27.15
N PRO A 243 -0.39 -5.18 27.15
CA PRO A 243 0.45 -5.75 28.20
C PRO A 243 1.76 -5.00 28.37
N ALA A 244 2.49 -4.73 27.28
CA ALA A 244 3.77 -4.02 27.35
C ALA A 244 3.62 -2.58 27.86
N LEU A 245 2.54 -1.89 27.51
CA LEU A 245 2.23 -0.56 28.02
C LEU A 245 1.89 -0.58 29.51
N PHE A 246 1.08 -1.54 29.97
CA PHE A 246 0.76 -1.70 31.38
C PHE A 246 1.98 -2.08 32.22
N ASP A 247 2.84 -2.98 31.71
CA ASP A 247 4.11 -3.31 32.35
C ASP A 247 5.01 -2.08 32.45
N THR A 248 5.08 -1.26 31.39
CA THR A 248 5.82 0.01 31.42
C THR A 248 5.27 0.97 32.47
N ARG A 249 3.94 1.01 32.64
CA ARG A 249 3.27 1.91 33.58
C ARG A 249 3.68 1.67 35.03
N ASP A 250 3.99 0.43 35.42
CA ASP A 250 4.55 0.12 36.74
C ASP A 250 5.89 0.83 37.01
N TYR A 251 6.63 1.20 35.96
CA TYR A 251 7.92 1.90 36.07
C TYR A 251 7.79 3.42 35.89
N MET A 252 6.60 3.94 35.60
CA MET A 252 6.38 5.36 35.33
C MET A 252 6.11 6.18 36.61
N GLU A 253 6.49 7.45 36.55
CA GLU A 253 6.04 8.46 37.50
C GLU A 253 4.54 8.73 37.38
N VAL A 254 3.90 8.96 38.54
CA VAL A 254 2.47 9.25 38.60
C VAL A 254 2.37 10.71 38.98
N TRP A 255 1.83 11.47 38.04
CA TRP A 255 1.49 12.86 38.21
C TRP A 255 0.01 12.92 38.56
N ILE A 256 -0.31 13.51 39.71
CA ILE A 256 -1.69 13.68 40.16
C ILE A 256 -2.04 15.17 40.00
N PRO A 257 -3.17 15.50 39.36
CA PRO A 257 -3.63 16.88 39.35
C PRO A 257 -4.19 17.20 40.73
N MET A 258 -3.67 18.24 41.38
CA MET A 258 -4.13 18.72 42.67
C MET A 258 -4.61 20.16 42.55
N GLY A 259 -5.70 20.49 43.22
CA GLY A 259 -6.12 21.89 43.40
C GLY A 259 -5.05 22.67 44.16
N LYS A 260 -5.02 24.01 44.01
CA LYS A 260 -4.04 24.87 44.68
C LYS A 260 -3.98 24.65 46.19
N ASP A 261 -5.15 24.58 46.84
CA ASP A 261 -5.24 24.40 48.29
C ASP A 261 -4.83 22.99 48.72
N GLU A 262 -5.11 21.98 47.90
CA GLU A 262 -4.67 20.60 48.13
C GLU A 262 -3.15 20.51 48.03
N ALA A 263 -2.54 21.08 47.00
CA ALA A 263 -1.08 21.07 46.83
C ALA A 263 -0.33 21.74 47.99
N ILE A 264 -0.87 22.86 48.53
CA ILE A 264 -0.30 23.54 49.70
C ILE A 264 -0.36 22.66 50.95
N VAL A 265 -1.48 21.95 51.17
CA VAL A 265 -1.61 20.99 52.28
C VAL A 265 -0.55 19.89 52.20
N TRP A 266 -0.17 19.52 50.98
CA TRP A 266 0.87 18.54 50.70
C TRP A 266 2.30 19.11 50.72
N GLY A 267 2.48 20.37 51.13
CA GLY A 267 3.79 21.01 51.25
C GLY A 267 4.41 21.43 49.91
N VAL A 268 3.63 21.44 48.83
CA VAL A 268 4.08 21.92 47.51
C VAL A 268 4.01 23.45 47.49
N ASP A 269 5.14 24.09 47.25
CA ASP A 269 5.20 25.54 47.05
C ASP A 269 4.77 25.91 45.63
N VAL A 270 3.45 26.04 45.45
CA VAL A 270 2.77 26.32 44.18
C VAL A 270 3.34 27.55 43.44
N GLU A 271 3.94 28.51 44.15
CA GLU A 271 4.50 29.71 43.53
C GLU A 271 5.81 29.42 42.78
N THR A 272 6.52 28.37 43.17
CA THR A 272 7.81 27.95 42.60
C THR A 272 7.70 26.88 41.52
N VAL A 273 6.51 26.32 41.33
CA VAL A 273 6.24 25.24 40.36
C VAL A 273 6.34 25.77 38.93
N GLU A 274 7.05 25.02 38.08
CA GLU A 274 7.23 25.34 36.66
C GLU A 274 5.88 25.50 35.94
N GLU A 275 5.81 26.37 34.94
CA GLU A 275 4.55 26.66 34.24
C GLU A 275 3.95 25.42 33.55
N THR A 276 4.80 24.48 33.14
CA THR A 276 4.45 23.16 32.57
C THR A 276 3.71 22.26 33.56
N GLU A 277 3.93 22.44 34.85
CA GLU A 277 3.31 21.67 35.94
C GLU A 277 2.06 22.37 36.50
N ARG A 278 1.65 23.53 35.96
CA ARG A 278 0.43 24.24 36.39
C ARG A 278 -0.80 23.79 35.62
N LEU A 279 -1.89 23.56 36.35
CA LEU A 279 -3.20 23.30 35.78
C LEU A 279 -3.86 24.61 35.32
N PRO A 280 -4.74 24.56 34.29
CA PRO A 280 -5.42 25.75 33.77
C PRO A 280 -6.29 26.50 34.79
N ASP A 281 -6.70 25.84 35.87
CA ASP A 281 -7.50 26.40 36.96
C ASP A 281 -6.64 26.95 38.12
N GLY A 282 -5.30 26.93 37.98
CA GLY A 282 -4.36 27.38 39.00
C GLY A 282 -3.93 26.30 40.00
N GLY A 283 -4.37 25.05 39.82
CA GLY A 283 -3.79 23.88 40.51
C GLY A 283 -2.43 23.48 39.95
N VAL A 284 -1.89 22.35 40.42
CA VAL A 284 -0.58 21.83 40.00
C VAL A 284 -0.59 20.32 39.82
N TRP A 285 0.22 19.84 38.89
CA TRP A 285 0.58 18.44 38.77
C TRP A 285 1.66 18.13 39.80
N VAL A 286 1.38 17.19 40.70
CA VAL A 286 2.33 16.76 41.74
C VAL A 286 2.87 15.39 41.35
N CYS A 287 4.18 15.28 41.18
CA CYS A 287 4.86 14.00 41.05
C CYS A 287 4.91 13.31 42.41
N VAL A 288 4.32 12.13 42.51
CA VAL A 288 4.30 11.38 43.78
C VAL A 288 5.41 10.33 43.74
N ASP A 289 6.56 10.69 44.33
CA ASP A 289 7.79 9.89 44.32
C ASP A 289 8.04 9.11 45.60
N ASP A 290 7.62 9.62 46.77
CA ASP A 290 7.83 8.95 48.06
C ASP A 290 6.49 8.53 48.65
N LEU A 291 6.23 7.22 48.60
CA LEU A 291 4.89 6.69 48.70
C LEU A 291 4.58 5.87 49.94
N GLU A 292 5.46 5.79 50.93
CA GLU A 292 5.07 5.12 52.18
C GLU A 292 4.26 6.07 53.09
N SER A 293 4.55 7.37 53.09
CA SER A 293 3.89 8.36 53.94
C SER A 293 2.63 8.98 53.33
N ALA A 294 2.54 9.05 52.00
CA ALA A 294 1.45 9.68 51.25
C ALA A 294 0.24 8.77 50.97
N LEU A 295 0.43 7.45 51.05
CA LEU A 295 -0.59 6.47 50.66
C LEU A 295 -1.86 6.53 51.49
N ALA A 296 -1.76 6.86 52.77
CA ALA A 296 -2.89 6.77 53.71
C ALA A 296 -4.03 7.74 53.39
N ASP A 297 -3.73 8.87 52.73
CA ASP A 297 -4.68 9.95 52.47
C ASP A 297 -5.26 9.93 51.05
N LEU A 298 -4.81 9.01 50.18
CA LEU A 298 -5.33 8.87 48.82
C LEU A 298 -6.65 8.06 48.79
N PRO A 299 -7.58 8.35 47.87
CA PRO A 299 -8.69 7.44 47.55
C PRO A 299 -8.22 6.02 47.20
N GLU A 300 -9.00 5.00 47.56
CA GLU A 300 -8.64 3.56 47.44
C GLU A 300 -8.23 3.14 46.01
N ASP A 301 -8.86 3.73 44.99
CA ASP A 301 -8.55 3.49 43.57
C ASP A 301 -7.20 4.12 43.15
N LEU A 302 -6.82 5.23 43.76
CA LEU A 302 -5.51 5.86 43.57
C LEU A 302 -4.44 5.14 44.38
N GLN A 303 -4.72 4.68 45.60
CA GLN A 303 -3.77 3.87 46.39
C GLN A 303 -3.31 2.62 45.63
N ALA A 304 -4.26 1.88 45.02
CA ALA A 304 -3.97 0.68 44.26
C ALA A 304 -3.06 0.92 43.03
N ARG A 305 -3.15 2.12 42.42
CA ARG A 305 -2.37 2.50 41.23
C ARG A 305 -0.93 2.88 41.53
N VAL A 306 -0.62 3.21 42.78
CA VAL A 306 0.69 3.73 43.15
C VAL A 306 1.51 2.71 43.96
N GLN A 307 0.85 1.74 44.61
CA GLN A 307 1.48 0.59 45.28
C GLN A 307 2.18 -0.42 44.34
N SER A 308 1.96 -0.38 43.02
CA SER A 308 2.56 -1.35 42.07
C SER A 308 3.95 -0.97 41.54
N LYS A 309 4.51 0.17 41.98
CA LYS A 309 5.65 0.77 41.28
C LYS A 309 6.97 0.03 41.47
N LYS A 310 7.66 -0.20 40.34
CA LYS A 310 8.96 -0.86 40.26
C LYS A 310 10.01 0.11 39.73
N THR A 311 11.27 -0.13 40.07
CA THR A 311 12.43 0.41 39.37
C THR A 311 13.01 -0.67 38.48
N TYR A 312 13.59 -0.28 37.34
CA TYR A 312 14.35 -1.23 36.55
C TYR A 312 15.55 -1.74 37.36
N PRO A 313 16.15 -2.89 37.01
CA PRO A 313 17.30 -3.44 37.73
C PRO A 313 18.51 -2.49 37.85
N ASP A 314 18.59 -1.48 36.98
CA ASP A 314 19.61 -0.43 37.01
C ASP A 314 19.18 0.83 37.79
N GLY A 315 18.09 0.74 38.57
CA GLY A 315 17.58 1.80 39.44
C GLY A 315 16.71 2.84 38.75
N ARG A 316 16.70 2.88 37.41
CA ARG A 316 16.00 3.92 36.64
C ARG A 316 14.49 3.67 36.53
N ARG A 317 13.76 4.72 36.20
CA ARG A 317 12.30 4.72 35.93
C ARG A 317 11.99 4.93 34.45
N ALA A 318 10.76 4.73 34.02
CA ALA A 318 10.33 4.97 32.64
C ALA A 318 9.74 6.38 32.45
N MET A 319 10.14 7.07 31.38
CA MET A 319 9.41 8.22 30.84
C MET A 319 8.98 7.89 29.41
N LEU A 320 7.70 8.12 29.12
CA LEU A 320 7.18 7.94 27.76
C LEU A 320 7.64 9.11 26.89
N LEU A 321 8.30 8.78 25.78
CA LEU A 321 8.77 9.71 24.76
C LEU A 321 7.98 9.48 23.47
N TYR A 322 7.30 10.51 23.00
CA TYR A 322 6.58 10.50 21.74
C TYR A 322 7.40 11.18 20.66
N GLN A 323 7.31 10.70 19.42
CA GLN A 323 7.78 11.47 18.28
C GLN A 323 6.75 11.46 17.16
N ASP A 324 6.58 12.63 16.53
CA ASP A 324 5.66 12.80 15.42
C ASP A 324 6.13 13.88 14.42
N GLU A 325 5.63 13.82 13.20
CA GLU A 325 5.93 14.73 12.10
C GLU A 325 4.67 15.45 11.63
N SER A 326 4.76 16.76 11.40
CA SER A 326 3.64 17.51 10.82
C SER A 326 4.08 18.41 9.70
N ILE A 327 3.27 18.42 8.64
CA ILE A 327 3.54 19.14 7.40
C ILE A 327 2.54 20.27 7.27
N PHE A 328 3.04 21.50 7.31
CA PHE A 328 2.29 22.73 7.10
C PHE A 328 2.39 23.13 5.63
N ARG A 329 1.54 22.53 4.81
CA ARG A 329 1.63 22.63 3.34
C ARG A 329 1.58 24.05 2.80
N GLY A 330 0.84 24.95 3.45
CA GLY A 330 0.74 26.35 3.03
C GLY A 330 2.04 27.15 3.22
N GLN A 331 2.95 26.69 4.09
CA GLN A 331 4.18 27.39 4.44
C GLN A 331 5.43 26.68 3.90
N GLY A 332 5.31 25.45 3.40
CA GLY A 332 6.47 24.64 3.02
C GLY A 332 7.35 24.26 4.21
N ILE A 333 6.74 24.17 5.40
CA ILE A 333 7.43 23.85 6.66
C ILE A 333 6.94 22.49 7.14
N MET A 334 7.87 21.69 7.64
CA MET A 334 7.62 20.47 8.35
C MET A 334 8.25 20.58 9.74
N VAL A 335 7.58 20.01 10.74
CA VAL A 335 8.04 20.01 12.12
C VAL A 335 8.13 18.57 12.62
N SER A 336 9.34 18.12 12.93
CA SER A 336 9.56 16.89 13.70
C SER A 336 9.60 17.24 15.18
N ARG A 337 8.87 16.52 16.02
CA ARG A 337 8.62 16.88 17.42
C ARG A 337 8.85 15.69 18.30
N ALA A 338 9.69 15.81 19.31
CA ALA A 338 9.79 14.85 20.39
C ALA A 338 9.22 15.43 21.69
N ILE A 339 8.33 14.68 22.33
CA ILE A 339 7.53 15.15 23.46
C ILE A 339 7.60 14.11 24.56
N ILE A 340 7.86 14.53 25.79
CA ILE A 340 7.77 13.65 26.95
C ILE A 340 6.34 13.71 27.48
N HIS A 341 5.76 12.57 27.83
CA HIS A 341 4.44 12.52 28.45
C HIS A 341 4.39 13.36 29.73
N ASN A 342 3.35 14.19 29.88
CA ASN A 342 3.14 15.14 30.98
C ASN A 342 4.14 16.30 31.11
N VAL A 343 5.28 16.26 30.42
CA VAL A 343 6.24 17.38 30.38
C VAL A 343 6.02 18.26 29.14
N GLY A 344 5.69 17.65 27.99
CA GLY A 344 5.56 18.37 26.74
C GLY A 344 6.89 18.44 25.97
N PHE A 345 7.12 19.56 25.28
CA PHE A 345 8.44 19.86 24.73
C PHE A 345 9.41 20.15 25.86
N PHE A 346 10.61 19.59 25.77
CA PHE A 346 11.65 19.81 26.75
C PHE A 346 12.80 20.54 26.09
N SER A 347 13.52 21.31 26.90
CA SER A 347 14.55 22.20 26.40
C SER A 347 15.82 22.14 27.23
N ALA A 348 16.94 22.52 26.62
CA ALA A 348 18.24 22.59 27.23
C ALA A 348 18.95 23.89 26.84
N SER A 349 19.63 24.49 27.80
CA SER A 349 20.52 25.61 27.52
C SER A 349 21.70 25.17 26.66
N ARG A 350 22.32 26.12 25.94
CA ARG A 350 23.53 25.87 25.16
C ARG A 350 24.66 25.17 25.96
N ALA A 351 24.82 25.50 27.25
CA ALA A 351 25.80 24.85 28.10
C ALA A 351 25.49 23.35 28.33
N GLN A 352 24.22 23.03 28.59
CA GLN A 352 23.76 21.64 28.74
C GLN A 352 23.92 20.85 27.45
N ILE A 353 23.64 21.44 26.29
CA ILE A 353 23.87 20.81 24.98
C ILE A 353 25.36 20.51 24.76
N GLN A 354 26.26 21.45 25.09
CA GLN A 354 27.70 21.22 24.96
C GLN A 354 28.19 20.06 25.84
N ASP A 355 27.60 19.87 27.01
CA ASP A 355 27.92 18.73 27.87
C ASP A 355 27.30 17.42 27.40
N ALA A 356 26.09 17.45 26.83
CA ALA A 356 25.50 16.31 26.12
C ALA A 356 26.38 15.88 24.94
N GLU A 357 26.89 16.82 24.12
CA GLU A 357 27.85 16.53 23.06
C GLU A 357 29.14 15.91 23.58
N ARG A 358 29.64 16.37 24.73
CA ARG A 358 30.83 15.81 25.38
C ARG A 358 30.60 14.35 25.76
N ASN A 359 29.41 14.01 26.26
CA ASN A 359 29.03 12.63 26.56
C ASN A 359 28.92 11.78 25.28
N ARG A 360 28.31 12.30 24.21
CA ARG A 360 28.30 11.64 22.89
C ARG A 360 29.72 11.33 22.41
N ARG A 361 30.66 12.28 22.46
CA ARG A 361 32.07 12.07 22.08
C ARG A 361 32.70 10.90 22.85
N LYS A 362 32.45 10.83 24.17
CA LYS A 362 32.95 9.71 25.00
C LYS A 362 32.37 8.37 24.56
N ARG A 363 31.07 8.29 24.28
CA ARG A 363 30.42 7.05 23.80
C ARG A 363 30.94 6.61 22.43
N CYS A 364 31.06 7.54 21.48
CA CYS A 364 31.66 7.26 20.17
C CYS A 364 33.10 6.72 20.29
N ALA A 365 33.92 7.34 21.14
CA ALA A 365 35.28 6.87 21.40
C ALA A 365 35.31 5.47 22.04
N ALA A 366 34.39 5.20 22.98
CA ALA A 366 34.27 3.90 23.64
C ALA A 366 33.88 2.78 22.66
N SER A 367 32.89 3.01 21.79
CA SER A 367 32.49 2.02 20.78
C SER A 367 33.59 1.75 19.75
N ALA A 368 34.33 2.78 19.33
CA ALA A 368 35.50 2.62 18.46
C ALA A 368 36.62 1.82 19.14
N ALA A 369 36.88 2.06 20.43
CA ALA A 369 37.87 1.30 21.20
C ALA A 369 37.46 -0.16 21.38
N ALA A 370 36.19 -0.43 21.70
CA ALA A 370 35.63 -1.79 21.77
C ALA A 370 35.82 -2.55 20.45
N LYS A 371 35.53 -1.90 19.31
CA LYS A 371 35.74 -2.52 18.00
C LYS A 371 37.20 -2.88 17.75
N ARG A 372 38.14 -2.01 18.13
CA ARG A 372 39.59 -2.27 18.01
C ARG A 372 40.05 -3.45 18.88
N ARG A 373 39.36 -3.72 20.00
CA ARG A 373 39.59 -4.91 20.84
C ARG A 373 38.98 -6.20 20.28
N GLY A 374 38.33 -6.14 19.12
CA GLY A 374 37.69 -7.30 18.49
C GLY A 374 36.27 -7.58 19.00
N GLU A 375 35.70 -6.70 19.82
CA GLU A 375 34.31 -6.84 20.29
C GLU A 375 33.34 -6.64 19.11
N ASN A 376 32.27 -7.43 19.08
CA ASN A 376 31.24 -7.32 18.03
C ASN A 376 30.27 -6.16 18.30
N VAL A 377 30.79 -4.93 18.28
CA VAL A 377 30.04 -3.69 18.51
C VAL A 377 29.92 -2.90 17.20
N LYS A 378 28.81 -2.18 17.01
CA LYS A 378 28.69 -1.19 15.92
C LYS A 378 29.38 0.11 16.36
N VAL A 379 30.28 0.62 15.52
CA VAL A 379 31.00 1.86 15.82
C VAL A 379 30.08 3.04 15.55
N GLU A 380 29.83 3.84 16.58
CA GLU A 380 29.07 5.08 16.48
C GLU A 380 30.00 6.18 15.95
N LYS A 381 29.65 6.77 14.81
CA LYS A 381 30.38 7.92 14.27
C LYS A 381 29.93 9.17 15.01
N PHE A 382 30.90 9.96 15.49
CA PHE A 382 30.59 11.25 16.11
C PHE A 382 29.98 12.20 15.08
N ARG A 383 28.83 12.78 15.43
CA ARG A 383 28.28 13.98 14.81
C ARG A 383 27.85 14.98 15.90
N PRO A 384 28.00 16.30 15.68
CA PRO A 384 27.45 17.33 16.57
C PRO A 384 25.95 17.18 16.78
N ILE A 385 25.43 17.79 17.84
CA ILE A 385 23.98 17.95 18.05
C ILE A 385 23.54 19.17 17.24
N ASP A 386 22.83 18.94 16.14
CA ASP A 386 22.49 19.96 15.14
C ASP A 386 21.07 19.87 14.60
N MET A 387 20.29 18.88 15.05
CA MET A 387 18.91 18.67 14.65
C MET A 387 17.89 19.19 15.67
N LEU A 388 18.31 19.90 16.71
CA LEU A 388 17.40 20.56 17.66
C LEU A 388 17.12 22.00 17.23
N HIS A 389 15.95 22.53 17.54
CA HIS A 389 15.63 23.93 17.26
C HIS A 389 16.22 24.84 18.34
N GLU A 390 17.07 25.79 17.93
CA GLU A 390 17.57 26.85 18.80
C GLU A 390 16.69 28.10 18.65
N ASP A 391 16.20 28.63 19.77
CA ASP A 391 15.45 29.88 19.80
C ASP A 391 16.34 31.13 19.88
N GLU A 392 15.72 32.31 19.85
CA GLU A 392 16.42 33.60 19.90
C GLU A 392 17.20 33.87 21.19
N HIS A 393 16.96 33.09 22.24
CA HIS A 393 17.64 33.18 23.53
C HIS A 393 18.76 32.13 23.68
N GLY A 394 19.00 31.30 22.67
CA GLY A 394 20.01 30.25 22.69
C GLY A 394 19.59 29.02 23.50
N GLN A 395 18.28 28.84 23.69
CA GLN A 395 17.70 27.63 24.25
C GLN A 395 17.40 26.64 23.13
N TYR A 396 17.74 25.37 23.35
CA TYR A 396 17.50 24.29 22.40
C TYR A 396 16.27 23.51 22.80
N TRP A 397 15.39 23.23 21.84
CA TRP A 397 14.13 22.54 22.05
C TRP A 397 14.10 21.17 21.36
N SER A 398 13.33 20.24 21.93
CA SER A 398 13.17 18.86 21.45
C SER A 398 12.39 18.70 20.14
N TYR A 399 12.25 19.77 19.35
CA TYR A 399 11.65 19.76 18.03
C TYR A 399 12.61 20.34 16.99
N HIS A 400 12.36 20.03 15.73
CA HIS A 400 13.10 20.50 14.58
C HIS A 400 12.15 21.11 13.56
N LEU A 401 12.45 22.34 13.14
CA LEU A 401 11.78 22.99 12.01
C LEU A 401 12.60 22.70 10.76
N PHE A 402 11.93 22.20 9.72
CA PHE A 402 12.54 21.81 8.47
C PHE A 402 11.77 22.43 7.31
N GLU A 403 12.44 23.24 6.49
CA GLU A 403 11.81 23.76 5.28
C GLU A 403 11.89 22.75 4.15
N TYR A 404 10.77 22.07 3.89
CA TYR A 404 10.71 21.01 2.90
C TYR A 404 10.45 21.60 1.49
N ASP A 405 11.42 21.41 0.59
CA ASP A 405 11.28 21.53 -0.85
C ASP A 405 12.60 21.07 -1.49
N LYS A 406 12.58 20.69 -2.78
CA LYS A 406 13.78 20.42 -3.57
C LYS A 406 14.71 21.64 -3.61
N ASP A 407 14.15 22.84 -3.65
CA ASP A 407 14.91 24.10 -3.71
C ASP A 407 15.21 24.69 -2.33
N LYS A 408 14.85 23.99 -1.24
CA LYS A 408 15.10 24.36 0.15
C LYS A 408 16.03 23.35 0.83
N GLU A 409 15.62 22.73 1.93
CA GLU A 409 16.43 21.78 2.69
C GLU A 409 16.27 20.31 2.23
N GLY A 410 15.47 20.10 1.18
CA GLY A 410 15.16 18.80 0.60
C GLY A 410 13.90 18.18 1.18
N TYR A 411 13.87 16.85 1.25
CA TYR A 411 12.76 16.09 1.83
C TYR A 411 13.12 15.54 3.20
N TRP A 412 12.12 15.40 4.06
CA TRP A 412 12.27 14.66 5.31
C TRP A 412 12.53 13.19 4.98
N THR A 413 13.64 12.65 5.47
CA THR A 413 14.04 11.25 5.23
C THR A 413 14.20 10.52 6.54
N ARG A 414 14.21 9.17 6.48
CA ARG A 414 14.53 8.32 7.63
C ARG A 414 15.83 8.71 8.34
N LEU A 415 16.85 9.17 7.59
CA LEU A 415 18.16 9.50 8.16
C LEU A 415 18.03 10.76 9.01
N ARG A 416 17.31 11.77 8.50
CA ARG A 416 17.01 12.98 9.27
C ARG A 416 16.17 12.71 10.51
N MET A 417 15.18 11.81 10.43
CA MET A 417 14.41 11.39 11.62
C MET A 417 15.31 10.72 12.66
N LEU A 418 16.17 9.78 12.25
CA LEU A 418 17.11 9.13 13.18
C LEU A 418 18.13 10.11 13.75
N ASP A 419 18.58 11.09 12.97
CA ASP A 419 19.49 12.14 13.45
C ASP A 419 18.78 13.04 14.47
N HIS A 420 17.55 13.48 14.19
CA HIS A 420 16.76 14.23 15.16
C HIS A 420 16.51 13.43 16.45
N MET A 421 16.07 12.17 16.34
CA MET A 421 15.85 11.31 17.50
C MET A 421 17.13 11.03 18.29
N SER A 422 18.27 10.88 17.62
CA SER A 422 19.56 10.70 18.30
C SER A 422 19.98 11.96 19.08
N ASP A 423 19.67 13.15 18.58
CA ASP A 423 19.91 14.42 19.30
C ASP A 423 18.97 14.58 20.49
N VAL A 424 17.69 14.28 20.29
CA VAL A 424 16.66 14.26 21.34
C VAL A 424 17.04 13.28 22.46
N LEU A 425 17.48 12.07 22.12
CA LEU A 425 17.85 11.05 23.11
C LEU A 425 19.12 11.42 23.88
N ASP A 426 20.07 12.12 23.24
CA ASP A 426 21.23 12.66 23.92
C ASP A 426 20.88 13.75 24.91
N MET A 427 20.01 14.68 24.50
CA MET A 427 19.46 15.68 25.39
C MET A 427 18.67 15.03 26.54
N PHE A 428 17.82 14.05 26.24
CA PHE A 428 17.04 13.30 27.22
C PHE A 428 17.95 12.62 28.25
N THR A 429 18.95 11.86 27.79
CA THR A 429 19.86 11.11 28.68
C THR A 429 20.64 12.04 29.60
N PHE A 430 20.90 13.26 29.14
CA PHE A 430 21.59 14.28 29.94
C PHE A 430 20.67 14.94 30.96
N LEU A 431 19.45 15.32 30.56
CA LEU A 431 18.50 16.01 31.43
C LEU A 431 17.83 15.08 32.45
N TYR A 432 17.58 13.83 32.07
CA TYR A 432 16.84 12.83 32.84
C TYR A 432 17.68 11.55 33.04
N PRO A 433 18.86 11.63 33.70
CA PRO A 433 19.76 10.48 33.85
C PRO A 433 19.17 9.33 34.68
N GLU A 434 18.21 9.64 35.57
CA GLU A 434 17.50 8.67 36.42
C GLU A 434 16.36 7.95 35.68
N HIS A 435 16.14 8.29 34.41
CA HIS A 435 15.04 7.76 33.61
C HIS A 435 15.52 7.04 32.35
N LYS A 436 14.65 6.17 31.84
CA LYS A 436 14.76 5.50 30.56
C LYS A 436 13.70 6.05 29.61
N PRO A 437 14.08 6.41 28.38
CA PRO A 437 13.09 6.79 27.39
C PRO A 437 12.37 5.52 26.89
N VAL A 438 11.05 5.50 27.02
CA VAL A 438 10.20 4.48 26.40
C VAL A 438 9.43 5.16 25.26
N GLY A 439 9.87 4.87 24.04
CA GLY A 439 9.39 5.51 22.83
C GLY A 439 8.05 4.95 22.37
N LEU A 440 7.04 5.79 22.22
CA LEU A 440 5.75 5.45 21.62
C LEU A 440 5.70 6.01 20.19
N PHE A 441 5.76 5.12 19.21
CA PHE A 441 5.87 5.48 17.79
C PHE A 441 4.73 4.87 16.97
N ASP A 442 4.29 5.56 15.92
CA ASP A 442 3.33 5.00 14.97
C ASP A 442 4.01 4.06 13.95
N TRP A 443 3.22 3.30 13.20
CA TRP A 443 3.71 2.41 12.13
C TRP A 443 4.02 3.16 10.83
N TRP A 444 4.70 4.29 10.92
CA TRP A 444 5.21 4.97 9.74
C TRP A 444 6.43 4.24 9.16
N SER A 445 6.58 4.31 7.83
CA SER A 445 7.66 3.61 7.12
C SER A 445 9.06 4.07 7.53
N CYS A 446 9.19 5.27 8.13
CA CYS A 446 10.44 5.75 8.69
C CYS A 446 10.80 5.04 10.02
N HIS A 447 9.81 4.71 10.87
CA HIS A 447 10.02 4.04 12.16
C HIS A 447 10.33 2.54 12.00
N ASP A 448 9.75 1.92 10.98
CA ASP A 448 9.95 0.50 10.62
C ASP A 448 11.19 0.27 9.72
N CYS A 449 12.01 1.30 9.50
CA CYS A 449 13.13 1.16 8.58
C CYS A 449 14.33 0.46 9.26
N MET A 450 14.73 -0.69 8.71
CA MET A 450 15.95 -1.40 9.11
C MET A 450 17.23 -0.66 8.69
N GLU A 451 18.35 -0.96 9.38
CA GLU A 451 19.65 -0.39 9.06
C GLU A 451 20.17 -0.81 7.67
N VAL A 452 21.13 -0.04 7.13
CA VAL A 452 21.84 -0.43 5.91
C VAL A 452 22.62 -1.72 6.19
N GLY A 453 22.39 -2.75 5.37
CA GLY A 453 22.97 -4.08 5.59
C GLY A 453 22.08 -5.05 6.35
N ALA A 454 21.06 -4.58 7.08
CA ALA A 454 20.17 -5.48 7.80
C ALA A 454 19.49 -6.51 6.86
N PRO A 455 19.33 -7.77 7.31
CA PRO A 455 18.66 -8.82 6.55
C PRO A 455 17.20 -8.43 6.31
N SER A 456 16.79 -8.44 5.04
CA SER A 456 15.43 -8.02 4.68
C SER A 456 14.96 -8.74 3.43
N VAL A 457 13.96 -9.59 3.57
CA VAL A 457 13.43 -10.40 2.46
C VAL A 457 12.91 -9.51 1.32
N LYS A 458 12.27 -8.37 1.64
CA LYS A 458 11.78 -7.39 0.66
C LYS A 458 12.88 -6.81 -0.23
N ARG A 459 14.13 -6.78 0.26
CA ARG A 459 15.32 -6.31 -0.46
C ARG A 459 16.05 -7.43 -1.20
N MET A 460 15.60 -8.67 -1.12
CA MET A 460 16.23 -9.81 -1.80
C MET A 460 15.61 -10.03 -3.18
N ASN A 461 16.43 -10.57 -4.09
CA ASN A 461 15.98 -11.09 -5.38
C ASN A 461 15.78 -12.61 -5.33
N LEU A 462 15.21 -13.17 -6.39
CA LEU A 462 15.08 -14.63 -6.51
C LEU A 462 16.43 -15.31 -6.81
N GLY A 463 17.27 -14.68 -7.64
CA GLY A 463 18.58 -15.16 -8.06
C GLY A 463 19.73 -14.33 -7.51
N VAL A 464 20.93 -14.56 -8.03
CA VAL A 464 22.16 -13.88 -7.59
C VAL A 464 22.12 -12.37 -7.87
N GLY A 465 22.54 -11.60 -6.87
CA GLY A 465 22.70 -10.15 -6.96
C GLY A 465 21.40 -9.43 -7.23
N GLY A 466 21.51 -8.26 -7.86
CA GLY A 466 20.37 -7.44 -8.19
C GLY A 466 20.72 -6.01 -8.47
N VAL A 467 19.89 -5.36 -9.27
CA VAL A 467 19.97 -3.94 -9.53
C VAL A 467 18.62 -3.31 -9.22
N ARG A 468 18.62 -2.21 -8.48
CA ARG A 468 17.42 -1.39 -8.24
C ARG A 468 17.78 0.06 -8.50
N ASN A 469 17.01 0.71 -9.37
CA ASN A 469 17.26 2.09 -9.80
C ASN A 469 18.67 2.30 -10.39
N GLY A 470 19.22 1.31 -11.09
CA GLY A 470 20.55 1.39 -11.71
C GLY A 470 21.73 1.08 -10.79
N GLU A 471 21.51 0.88 -9.49
CA GLU A 471 22.55 0.53 -8.52
C GLU A 471 22.46 -0.94 -8.10
N GLU A 472 23.61 -1.59 -7.90
CA GLU A 472 23.64 -2.94 -7.33
C GLU A 472 23.05 -2.93 -5.91
N LEU A 473 22.27 -3.95 -5.59
CA LEU A 473 21.68 -4.10 -4.26
C LEU A 473 22.80 -4.17 -3.21
N ALA A 474 22.68 -3.31 -2.20
CA ALA A 474 23.62 -3.29 -1.08
C ALA A 474 23.75 -4.67 -0.42
N PRO A 475 24.97 -5.10 -0.05
CA PRO A 475 25.19 -6.33 0.70
C PRO A 475 24.32 -6.39 1.96
N MET A 476 23.98 -7.62 2.38
CA MET A 476 23.34 -7.85 3.67
C MET A 476 24.31 -8.54 4.62
N ASP A 477 24.17 -8.21 5.90
CA ASP A 477 24.87 -8.83 7.00
C ASP A 477 24.48 -10.31 7.10
N PRO A 478 25.39 -11.19 7.56
CA PRO A 478 25.05 -12.58 7.82
C PRO A 478 24.03 -12.69 8.95
N VAL A 479 23.19 -13.73 8.89
CA VAL A 479 22.20 -14.05 9.92
C VAL A 479 22.67 -15.25 10.73
N THR A 480 22.37 -15.26 12.02
CA THR A 480 22.48 -16.46 12.84
C THR A 480 21.11 -17.12 12.87
N ILE A 481 21.02 -18.36 12.42
CA ILE A 481 19.77 -19.10 12.40
C ILE A 481 19.29 -19.31 13.83
N LEU A 482 18.06 -18.87 14.13
CA LEU A 482 17.51 -18.90 15.48
C LEU A 482 16.71 -20.17 15.78
N GLU A 483 16.26 -20.89 14.75
CA GLU A 483 15.51 -22.15 14.86
C GLU A 483 16.03 -23.19 13.87
N ASP A 484 15.98 -24.47 14.25
CA ASP A 484 16.45 -25.55 13.39
C ASP A 484 15.70 -25.55 12.05
N THR A 485 16.48 -25.54 10.97
CA THR A 485 15.98 -25.76 9.61
C THR A 485 16.41 -27.16 9.14
N PRO A 486 15.74 -27.77 8.15
CA PRO A 486 16.06 -29.13 7.69
C PRO A 486 17.55 -29.37 7.38
N ASN A 487 18.25 -28.37 6.85
CA ASN A 487 19.66 -28.50 6.47
C ASN A 487 20.63 -27.74 7.37
N LEU A 488 20.16 -26.77 8.17
CA LEU A 488 21.02 -25.93 9.02
C LEU A 488 20.43 -25.83 10.44
N PRO A 489 21.17 -26.28 11.48
CA PRO A 489 20.71 -26.18 12.86
C PRO A 489 20.79 -24.73 13.39
N ALA A 490 20.04 -24.47 14.46
CA ALA A 490 20.10 -23.22 15.20
C ALA A 490 21.54 -22.91 15.67
N GLY A 491 21.88 -21.63 15.70
CA GLY A 491 23.24 -21.13 15.97
C GLY A 491 24.16 -21.10 14.75
N THR A 492 23.76 -21.69 13.61
CA THR A 492 24.55 -21.63 12.38
C THR A 492 24.53 -20.23 11.78
N VAL A 493 25.71 -19.69 11.44
CA VAL A 493 25.82 -18.43 10.71
C VAL A 493 25.62 -18.67 9.22
N GLN A 494 24.54 -18.14 8.66
CA GLN A 494 24.28 -18.13 7.23
C GLN A 494 24.70 -16.79 6.62
N HIS A 495 25.65 -16.84 5.69
CA HIS A 495 26.05 -15.68 4.92
C HIS A 495 25.07 -15.42 3.77
N LEU A 496 24.55 -14.18 3.70
CA LEU A 496 23.62 -13.74 2.67
C LEU A 496 24.29 -13.23 1.39
N VAL A 497 25.63 -13.23 1.35
CA VAL A 497 26.46 -12.84 0.21
C VAL A 497 27.39 -14.00 -0.12
N PHE A 498 27.61 -14.27 -1.41
CA PHE A 498 28.58 -15.29 -1.81
C PHE A 498 30.01 -14.84 -1.48
N ARG A 499 30.73 -15.67 -0.73
CA ARG A 499 32.12 -15.42 -0.34
C ARG A 499 33.08 -16.06 -1.32
N ARG A 500 34.34 -15.63 -1.25
CA ARG A 500 35.42 -16.25 -2.03
C ARG A 500 35.59 -17.70 -1.56
N GLY A 501 35.47 -18.65 -2.49
CA GLY A 501 35.55 -20.08 -2.21
C GLY A 501 34.19 -20.76 -2.03
N ASP A 502 33.08 -20.00 -2.01
CA ASP A 502 31.74 -20.60 -2.07
C ASP A 502 31.49 -21.22 -3.45
N ASP A 503 30.78 -22.34 -3.47
CA ASP A 503 30.29 -22.98 -4.70
C ASP A 503 29.36 -22.05 -5.50
N PRO A 504 29.26 -22.23 -6.82
CA PRO A 504 28.31 -21.48 -7.63
C PRO A 504 26.87 -21.78 -7.16
N PRO A 505 25.92 -20.83 -7.39
CA PRO A 505 24.54 -21.01 -6.97
C PRO A 505 23.93 -22.30 -7.52
N PHE A 506 23.16 -23.02 -6.72
CA PHE A 506 22.66 -24.36 -7.09
C PHE A 506 21.81 -24.35 -8.38
N HIS A 507 21.13 -23.23 -8.66
CA HIS A 507 20.27 -23.04 -9.83
C HIS A 507 21.02 -22.53 -11.07
N SER A 508 22.30 -22.16 -10.92
CA SER A 508 23.15 -21.63 -11.98
C SER A 508 24.60 -22.12 -11.82
N PRO A 509 24.87 -23.44 -11.88
CA PRO A 509 26.17 -24.03 -11.58
C PRO A 509 27.28 -23.66 -12.59
N HIS A 510 26.91 -23.12 -13.74
CA HIS A 510 27.82 -22.70 -14.81
C HIS A 510 28.43 -21.30 -14.59
N LEU A 511 27.98 -20.56 -13.58
CA LEU A 511 28.50 -19.21 -13.31
C LEU A 511 29.95 -19.28 -12.82
N LYS A 512 30.79 -18.39 -13.35
CA LYS A 512 32.17 -18.24 -12.90
C LYS A 512 32.23 -17.42 -11.60
N PRO A 513 33.23 -17.63 -10.71
CA PRO A 513 33.37 -16.88 -9.45
C PRO A 513 33.26 -15.36 -9.60
N ALA A 514 33.84 -14.77 -10.66
CA ALA A 514 33.75 -13.34 -10.93
C ALA A 514 32.32 -12.81 -11.14
N GLN A 515 31.34 -13.68 -11.42
CA GLN A 515 29.96 -13.29 -11.67
C GLN A 515 29.06 -13.32 -10.43
N TYR A 516 29.45 -14.06 -9.38
CA TYR A 516 28.62 -14.26 -8.19
C TYR A 516 29.31 -13.92 -6.87
N VAL A 517 30.63 -14.04 -6.76
CA VAL A 517 31.37 -13.71 -5.53
C VAL A 517 31.20 -12.22 -5.22
N GLY A 518 30.90 -11.90 -3.95
CA GLY A 518 30.59 -10.56 -3.49
C GLY A 518 29.15 -10.11 -3.74
N LYS A 519 28.36 -10.89 -4.50
CA LYS A 519 26.95 -10.58 -4.77
C LYS A 519 26.03 -11.22 -3.74
N LEU A 520 24.91 -10.55 -3.49
CA LEU A 520 23.85 -11.04 -2.62
C LEU A 520 23.31 -12.39 -3.13
N LYS A 521 23.08 -13.33 -2.22
CA LYS A 521 22.37 -14.58 -2.49
C LYS A 521 20.88 -14.30 -2.66
N GLY A 522 20.27 -14.91 -3.67
CA GLY A 522 18.83 -14.83 -3.87
C GLY A 522 18.05 -15.72 -2.89
N MET A 523 16.75 -15.44 -2.72
CA MET A 523 15.84 -16.22 -1.88
C MET A 523 15.90 -17.72 -2.20
N ARG A 524 16.04 -18.09 -3.49
CA ARG A 524 16.18 -19.49 -3.91
C ARG A 524 17.38 -20.15 -3.24
N GLN A 525 18.53 -19.49 -3.27
CA GLN A 525 19.78 -20.02 -2.71
C GLN A 525 19.67 -20.16 -1.19
N ILE A 526 19.13 -19.15 -0.50
CA ILE A 526 18.99 -19.16 0.96
C ILE A 526 18.02 -20.25 1.44
N LEU A 527 16.87 -20.39 0.79
CA LEU A 527 15.90 -21.44 1.10
C LEU A 527 16.43 -22.83 0.77
N TRP A 528 17.22 -22.97 -0.30
CA TRP A 528 17.87 -24.24 -0.65
C TRP A 528 18.92 -24.64 0.40
N GLU A 529 19.77 -23.70 0.83
CA GLU A 529 20.74 -23.91 1.90
C GLU A 529 20.07 -24.35 3.20
N ARG A 530 18.88 -23.81 3.52
CA ARG A 530 18.06 -24.20 4.69
C ARG A 530 17.26 -25.49 4.50
N GLY A 531 17.13 -26.01 3.28
CA GLY A 531 16.27 -27.16 2.97
C GLY A 531 14.77 -26.85 2.97
N LEU A 532 14.40 -25.57 2.85
CA LEU A 532 13.01 -25.08 2.85
C LEU A 532 12.46 -24.84 1.43
N LEU A 533 13.30 -24.95 0.40
CA LEU A 533 12.89 -24.74 -0.98
C LEU A 533 12.05 -25.93 -1.50
N VAL A 534 10.77 -25.69 -1.80
CA VAL A 534 9.87 -26.71 -2.38
C VAL A 534 9.54 -26.44 -3.86
N LYS A 535 9.15 -27.50 -4.59
CA LYS A 535 8.78 -27.40 -6.00
C LYS A 535 7.54 -26.53 -6.19
N GLY A 536 7.60 -25.63 -7.18
CA GLY A 536 6.49 -24.72 -7.51
C GLY A 536 6.43 -23.44 -6.67
N MET A 537 7.43 -23.19 -5.81
CA MET A 537 7.57 -21.90 -5.14
C MET A 537 7.79 -20.76 -6.15
N SER A 538 7.18 -19.62 -5.86
CA SER A 538 7.38 -18.35 -6.56
C SER A 538 7.70 -17.25 -5.55
N LYS A 539 7.99 -16.02 -6.02
CA LYS A 539 8.32 -14.91 -5.10
C LYS A 539 7.22 -14.70 -4.05
N THR A 540 5.98 -14.60 -4.50
CA THR A 540 4.81 -14.23 -3.67
C THR A 540 3.81 -15.36 -3.46
N GLY A 541 4.04 -16.56 -4.03
CA GLY A 541 3.13 -17.71 -3.90
C GLY A 541 1.92 -17.67 -4.84
N GLY A 542 1.91 -16.80 -5.86
CA GLY A 542 0.78 -16.59 -6.77
C GLY A 542 0.19 -15.18 -6.68
N SER A 543 -1.04 -15.01 -7.17
CA SER A 543 -1.79 -13.75 -7.14
C SER A 543 -3.28 -13.96 -6.83
N GLY A 544 -3.88 -13.01 -6.09
CA GLY A 544 -5.31 -13.01 -5.75
C GLY A 544 -5.73 -14.21 -4.91
N GLU A 545 -6.94 -14.72 -5.15
CA GLU A 545 -7.54 -15.88 -4.45
C GLU A 545 -6.76 -17.19 -4.63
N LYS A 546 -5.76 -17.24 -5.52
CA LYS A 546 -4.88 -18.40 -5.76
C LYS A 546 -3.53 -18.30 -5.04
N GLN A 547 -3.35 -17.32 -4.18
CA GLN A 547 -2.10 -17.13 -3.45
C GLN A 547 -1.95 -18.24 -2.38
N ASP A 548 -0.91 -19.06 -2.54
CA ASP A 548 -0.53 -20.08 -1.57
C ASP A 548 0.73 -19.59 -0.82
N LEU A 549 0.53 -19.13 0.42
CA LEU A 549 1.61 -18.58 1.25
C LEU A 549 2.70 -19.61 1.55
N SER A 550 2.37 -20.91 1.59
CA SER A 550 3.37 -21.98 1.76
C SER A 550 4.31 -22.11 0.54
N LYS A 551 3.91 -21.55 -0.61
CA LYS A 551 4.71 -21.50 -1.85
C LYS A 551 5.28 -20.12 -2.15
N SER A 552 5.15 -19.17 -1.22
CA SER A 552 5.73 -17.84 -1.31
C SER A 552 7.11 -17.84 -0.67
N MET A 553 8.16 -17.68 -1.48
CA MET A 553 9.53 -17.57 -0.94
C MET A 553 9.68 -16.37 -0.01
N GLU A 554 8.99 -15.26 -0.32
CA GLU A 554 9.03 -14.05 0.49
C GLU A 554 8.36 -14.27 1.85
N HIS A 555 7.23 -14.99 1.89
CA HIS A 555 6.54 -15.29 3.15
C HIS A 555 7.30 -16.34 3.97
N VAL A 556 7.67 -17.48 3.37
CA VAL A 556 8.35 -18.56 4.08
C VAL A 556 9.66 -18.09 4.69
N LEU A 557 10.46 -17.29 3.96
CA LEU A 557 11.68 -16.72 4.50
C LEU A 557 11.40 -15.59 5.50
N GLY A 558 10.36 -14.79 5.26
CA GLY A 558 9.98 -13.68 6.14
C GLY A 558 9.43 -14.11 7.50
N GLU A 559 8.87 -15.31 7.61
CA GLU A 559 8.42 -15.89 8.89
C GLU A 559 9.54 -16.59 9.68
N GLN A 560 10.73 -16.74 9.10
CA GLN A 560 11.89 -17.24 9.85
C GLN A 560 12.30 -16.19 10.89
N LYS A 561 12.47 -16.61 12.16
CA LYS A 561 12.77 -15.69 13.27
C LYS A 561 13.95 -14.76 13.00
N ASP A 562 15.01 -15.26 12.38
CA ASP A 562 16.21 -14.47 12.07
C ASP A 562 16.01 -13.38 10.99
N PHE A 563 14.89 -13.42 10.26
CA PHE A 563 14.44 -12.36 9.35
C PHE A 563 13.27 -11.54 9.92
N LYS A 564 12.45 -12.14 10.78
CA LYS A 564 11.25 -11.54 11.38
C LYS A 564 11.58 -10.65 12.57
N GLU A 565 12.48 -11.09 13.43
CA GLU A 565 12.86 -10.44 14.70
C GLU A 565 14.04 -9.46 14.53
N VAL A 566 14.15 -8.86 13.34
CA VAL A 566 15.21 -7.91 13.01
C VAL A 566 14.76 -6.52 13.43
N ASP A 567 15.36 -5.99 14.49
CA ASP A 567 15.05 -4.66 15.01
C ASP A 567 15.23 -3.56 13.96
N SER A 568 14.30 -2.59 13.97
CA SER A 568 14.41 -1.40 13.14
C SER A 568 15.53 -0.48 13.62
N SER A 569 15.97 0.45 12.77
CA SER A 569 17.03 1.40 13.13
C SER A 569 16.64 2.27 14.33
N LEU A 570 15.35 2.58 14.46
CA LEU A 570 14.83 3.37 15.58
C LEU A 570 14.84 2.56 16.89
N VAL A 571 14.43 1.29 16.84
CA VAL A 571 14.51 0.37 17.99
C VAL A 571 15.95 0.23 18.46
N LEU A 572 16.89 -0.02 17.54
CA LEU A 572 18.31 -0.09 17.85
C LEU A 572 18.84 1.23 18.44
N LEU A 573 18.38 2.37 17.93
CA LEU A 573 18.75 3.69 18.47
C LEU A 573 18.25 3.87 19.91
N MET A 574 16.99 3.53 20.19
CA MET A 574 16.43 3.59 21.55
C MET A 574 17.17 2.66 22.51
N GLN A 575 17.45 1.42 22.10
CA GLN A 575 18.22 0.45 22.89
C GLN A 575 19.64 0.95 23.23
N ARG A 576 20.30 1.69 22.32
CA ARG A 576 21.62 2.31 22.60
C ARG A 576 21.59 3.31 23.75
N HIS A 577 20.44 3.95 23.96
CA HIS A 577 20.18 4.83 25.10
C HIS A 577 19.53 4.10 26.28
N ALA A 578 19.59 2.76 26.28
CA ALA A 578 18.94 1.88 27.25
C ALA A 578 17.43 2.14 27.39
N GLY A 579 16.81 2.63 26.32
CA GLY A 579 15.38 2.81 26.18
C GLY A 579 14.70 1.60 25.52
N ALA A 580 13.38 1.70 25.36
CA ALA A 580 12.55 0.71 24.69
C ALA A 580 11.62 1.37 23.67
N CYS A 581 11.05 0.59 22.76
CA CYS A 581 10.06 1.03 21.79
C CYS A 581 8.74 0.28 21.98
N LEU A 582 7.64 1.00 21.93
CA LEU A 582 6.28 0.46 21.85
C LEU A 582 5.65 1.02 20.57
N MET A 583 5.31 0.14 19.63
CA MET A 583 4.66 0.56 18.40
C MET A 583 3.15 0.67 18.63
N LEU A 584 2.58 1.82 18.32
CA LEU A 584 1.15 2.07 18.53
C LEU A 584 0.32 1.14 17.64
N PRO A 585 -0.77 0.54 18.15
CA PRO A 585 -1.63 -0.31 17.33
C PRO A 585 -2.27 0.52 16.21
N LYS A 586 -2.21 0.02 14.97
CA LYS A 586 -2.80 0.72 13.82
C LYS A 586 -4.30 0.90 14.05
N TYR A 587 -4.83 2.02 13.59
CA TYR A 587 -6.27 2.32 13.62
C TYR A 587 -6.91 2.50 15.00
N HIS A 588 -6.12 2.46 16.07
CA HIS A 588 -6.59 2.66 17.45
C HIS A 588 -6.11 4.00 18.01
N CYS A 589 -6.73 5.09 17.56
CA CYS A 589 -6.41 6.45 17.99
C CYS A 589 -6.60 6.67 19.50
N GLU A 590 -7.47 5.90 20.16
CA GLU A 590 -7.65 5.92 21.60
C GLU A 590 -6.40 5.49 22.37
N CYS A 591 -5.49 4.74 21.72
CA CYS A 591 -4.20 4.36 22.26
C CYS A 591 -3.10 5.38 21.91
N ASN A 592 -3.37 6.37 21.05
CA ASN A 592 -2.41 7.38 20.61
C ASN A 592 -2.74 8.76 21.21
N PRO A 593 -2.14 9.15 22.35
CA PRO A 593 -2.40 10.43 22.99
C PRO A 593 -1.99 11.64 22.14
N ILE A 594 -1.07 11.47 21.19
CA ILE A 594 -0.64 12.54 20.27
C ILE A 594 -1.81 12.98 19.38
N GLU A 595 -2.65 12.05 18.92
CA GLU A 595 -3.81 12.37 18.07
C GLU A 595 -4.87 13.18 18.80
N LEU A 596 -5.02 12.99 20.13
CA LEU A 596 -5.94 13.77 20.96
C LEU A 596 -5.44 15.21 21.11
N VAL A 597 -4.13 15.40 21.36
CA VAL A 597 -3.51 16.73 21.37
C VAL A 597 -3.69 17.40 20.00
N TRP A 598 -3.53 16.64 18.91
CA TRP A 598 -3.72 17.16 17.56
C TRP A 598 -5.13 17.54 17.21
N GLY A 599 -6.12 16.76 17.64
CA GLY A 599 -7.52 17.14 17.48
C GLY A 599 -7.75 18.53 18.06
N ARG A 600 -7.21 18.78 19.26
CA ARG A 600 -7.34 20.07 19.94
C ARG A 600 -6.56 21.20 19.26
N VAL A 601 -5.30 20.98 18.87
CA VAL A 601 -4.49 22.00 18.18
C VAL A 601 -5.09 22.35 16.82
N LYS A 602 -5.45 21.35 16.01
CA LYS A 602 -6.08 21.58 14.70
C LYS A 602 -7.42 22.32 14.85
N ASP A 603 -8.19 21.99 15.87
CA ASP A 603 -9.45 22.70 16.15
C ASP A 603 -9.23 24.14 16.60
N TRP A 604 -8.20 24.42 17.40
CA TRP A 604 -7.80 25.79 17.75
C TRP A 604 -7.34 26.56 16.51
N THR A 605 -6.39 26.02 15.73
CA THR A 605 -5.90 26.69 14.51
C THR A 605 -7.03 26.97 13.52
N ARG A 606 -8.00 26.06 13.35
CA ARG A 606 -9.16 26.30 12.47
C ARG A 606 -10.09 27.41 12.98
N LYS A 607 -10.15 27.63 14.29
CA LYS A 607 -10.99 28.66 14.92
C LYS A 607 -10.31 30.02 14.92
N ASP A 608 -8.99 30.03 15.13
CA ASP A 608 -8.24 31.22 15.53
C ASP A 608 -7.19 31.68 14.49
N CYS A 609 -6.98 30.94 13.39
CA CYS A 609 -6.11 31.29 12.27
C CYS A 609 -6.86 31.15 10.93
#